data_AF-A0A7R9RJY4-F1
#
_entry.id   AF-A0A7R9RJY4-F1
#
_cell.length_a   1.000
_cell.length_b   1.000
_cell.length_c   1.000
_cell.angle_alpha   90.00
_cell.angle_beta   90.00
_cell.angle_gamma   90.00
#
_symmetry.space_group_name_H-M   'P 1'
#
loop_
_entity.id
_entity.type
_entity.pdbx_description
1 polymer ?
#
loop_
_entity_poly.entity_id
_entity_poly.type
_entity_poly.pdbx_seq_one_letter_code
_entity_poly.pdbx_strand_id
1 'polypeptide(L)' 'TSILTTTNFTEVANAIATLKSTSSTGCDGIPTAVLKHCSNYFTPPICELINQSFSNSEYPPCFKINKVIAVLKNKGSINS' A
#
# COMPACT_ATOMS: atom_id res chain seq x y z
N THR A 1 -21.01 -17.32 8.58
CA THR A 1 -19.78 -17.37 7.75
C THR A 1 -19.76 -16.12 6.90
N SER A 2 -18.94 -15.13 7.27
CA SER A 2 -18.91 -13.84 6.55
C SER A 2 -18.14 -14.01 5.26
N ILE A 3 -18.85 -14.13 4.14
CA ILE A 3 -18.27 -14.03 2.80
C ILE A 3 -17.75 -12.61 2.60
N LEU A 4 -16.46 -12.48 2.30
CA LEU A 4 -15.86 -11.21 1.90
C LEU A 4 -16.49 -10.82 0.54
N THR A 5 -17.14 -9.67 0.50
CA THR A 5 -17.70 -9.13 -0.75
C THR A 5 -16.58 -8.60 -1.64
N THR A 6 -16.72 -8.77 -2.95
CA THR A 6 -15.80 -8.20 -3.95
C THR A 6 -15.73 -6.68 -3.80
N THR A 7 -14.51 -6.14 -3.80
CA THR A 7 -14.28 -4.69 -3.77
C THR A 7 -14.52 -4.06 -5.14
N ASN A 8 -14.81 -2.76 -5.15
CA ASN A 8 -15.00 -1.97 -6.37
C ASN A 8 -13.93 -0.87 -6.53
N PHE A 9 -13.85 -0.30 -7.73
CA PHE A 9 -12.85 0.73 -8.04
C PHE A 9 -12.95 1.97 -7.16
N THR A 10 -14.15 2.35 -6.71
CA THR A 10 -14.35 3.52 -5.84
C THR A 10 -13.77 3.29 -4.46
N GLU A 11 -13.98 2.11 -3.87
CA GLU A 11 -13.38 1.72 -2.60
C GLU A 11 -11.86 1.73 -2.66
N VAL A 12 -11.30 1.15 -3.73
CA VAL A 12 -9.84 1.11 -3.94
C VAL A 12 -9.27 2.51 -4.15
N ALA A 13 -9.90 3.34 -4.96
CA ALA A 13 -9.47 4.73 -5.19
C ALA A 13 -9.52 5.54 -3.88
N ASN A 14 -10.58 5.39 -3.10
CA ASN A 14 -10.71 6.03 -1.78
C ASN A 14 -9.64 5.53 -0.81
N ALA A 15 -9.39 4.23 -0.77
CA ALA A 15 -8.33 3.64 0.04
C ALA A 15 -6.97 4.24 -0.32
N ILE A 16 -6.62 4.29 -1.61
CA ILE A 16 -5.38 4.93 -2.11
C ILE A 16 -5.32 6.41 -1.68
N ALA A 17 -6.42 7.16 -1.80
CA ALA A 17 -6.46 8.57 -1.45
C ALA A 17 -6.18 8.84 0.04
N THR A 18 -6.66 7.95 0.93
CA THR A 18 -6.43 8.04 2.38
C THR A 18 -5.01 7.70 2.82
N LEU A 19 -4.20 7.07 1.96
CA LEU A 19 -2.82 6.74 2.28
C LEU A 19 -2.00 8.02 2.54
N LYS A 20 -1.09 7.95 3.53
CA LYS A 20 -0.16 9.04 3.80
C LYS A 20 0.82 9.18 2.63
N SER A 21 0.94 10.38 2.07
CA SER A 21 1.93 10.67 1.04
C SER A 21 3.34 10.64 1.64
N THR A 22 3.98 9.47 1.61
CA THR A 22 5.35 9.26 2.07
C THR A 22 6.24 8.84 0.91
N SER A 23 7.54 9.07 1.06
CA SER A 23 8.57 8.60 0.14
C SER A 23 9.04 7.18 0.47
N SER A 24 8.54 6.59 1.56
CA SER A 24 8.82 5.21 1.93
C SER A 24 8.19 4.27 0.91
N THR A 25 8.91 3.21 0.55
CA THR A 25 8.50 2.25 -0.46
C THR A 25 8.33 0.85 0.13
N GLY A 26 7.39 0.09 -0.43
CA GLY A 26 7.18 -1.32 -0.09
C GLY A 26 8.18 -2.25 -0.79
N CYS A 27 7.78 -3.51 -0.97
CA CYS A 27 8.54 -4.49 -1.75
C CYS A 27 8.57 -4.18 -3.25
N ASP A 28 7.66 -3.33 -3.71
CA ASP A 28 7.48 -2.89 -5.10
C ASP A 28 8.40 -1.72 -5.50
N GLY A 29 9.02 -1.05 -4.53
CA GLY A 29 9.81 0.15 -4.77
C GLY A 29 9.00 1.39 -5.15
N ILE A 30 7.66 1.34 -5.06
CA ILE A 30 6.78 2.44 -5.46
C ILE A 30 6.47 3.32 -4.23
N PRO A 31 6.78 4.63 -4.26
CA PRO A 31 6.40 5.53 -3.19
C PRO A 31 4.88 5.74 -3.17
N THR A 32 4.31 5.84 -1.98
CA THR A 32 2.87 6.13 -1.81
C THR A 32 2.46 7.43 -2.50
N ALA A 33 3.36 8.41 -2.58
CA ALA A 33 3.12 9.65 -3.33
C ALA A 33 2.90 9.40 -4.84
N VAL A 34 3.66 8.48 -5.45
CA VAL A 34 3.51 8.10 -6.87
C VAL A 34 2.23 7.30 -7.06
N LEU A 35 1.95 6.36 -6.16
CA LEU A 35 0.71 5.57 -6.18
C LEU A 35 -0.53 6.47 -6.14
N LYS A 36 -0.52 7.51 -5.31
CA LYS A 36 -1.62 8.49 -5.22
C LYS A 36 -1.74 9.35 -6.48
N HIS A 37 -0.62 9.80 -7.04
CA HIS A 37 -0.62 10.63 -8.24
C HIS A 37 -1.15 9.86 -9.46
N CYS A 38 -0.80 8.58 -9.56
CA CYS A 38 -1.19 7.70 -10.66
C CYS A 38 -2.35 6.76 -10.29
N SER A 39 -3.17 7.12 -9.29
CA SER A 39 -4.21 6.24 -8.74
C SER A 39 -5.18 5.73 -9.81
N ASN A 40 -5.46 6.53 -10.83
CA ASN A 40 -6.32 6.18 -11.97
C ASN A 40 -5.84 4.91 -12.71
N TYR A 41 -4.51 4.74 -12.81
CA TYR A 41 -3.88 3.62 -13.49
C TYR A 41 -3.70 2.41 -12.57
N PHE A 42 -3.50 2.66 -11.28
CA PHE A 42 -3.30 1.60 -10.27
C PHE A 42 -4.61 1.02 -9.74
N THR A 43 -5.70 1.79 -9.76
CA THR A 43 -6.99 1.36 -9.21
C THR A 43 -7.52 0.09 -9.90
N PRO A 44 -7.56 -0.01 -11.24
CA PRO A 44 -8.04 -1.23 -11.89
C PRO A 44 -7.24 -2.50 -11.53
N PRO A 45 -5.90 -2.55 -11.67
CA PRO A 45 -5.14 -3.75 -11.35
C PRO A 45 -5.14 -4.09 -9.85
N ILE A 46 -5.17 -3.08 -8.97
CA ILE A 46 -5.25 -3.33 -7.51
C ILE A 46 -6.62 -3.91 -7.13
N CYS A 47 -7.71 -3.41 -7.72
CA CYS A 47 -9.05 -3.94 -7.51
C CYS A 47 -9.15 -5.41 -7.93
N GLU A 48 -8.62 -5.74 -9.11
CA GLU A 48 -8.59 -7.12 -9.59
C GLU A 48 -7.76 -8.02 -8.68
N LEU A 49 -6.57 -7.56 -8.26
CA LEU A 49 -5.70 -8.29 -7.34
C LEU A 49 -6.37 -8.58 -5.99
N ILE A 50 -7.10 -7.60 -5.43
CA ILE A 50 -7.84 -7.77 -4.17
C ILE A 50 -8.98 -8.78 -4.35
N ASN A 51 -9.75 -8.66 -5.43
CA ASN A 51 -10.86 -9.56 -5.72
C ASN A 51 -10.40 -11.00 -5.96
N GLN A 52 -9.28 -11.19 -6.67
CA GLN A 52 -8.61 -12.48 -6.80
C GLN A 52 -8.16 -13.01 -5.44
N SER A 53 -7.60 -12.15 -4.59
CA SER A 53 -7.14 -12.55 -3.27
C SER A 53 -8.29 -13.00 -2.36
N PHE A 54 -9.44 -12.33 -2.41
CA PHE A 54 -10.64 -12.73 -1.69
C PHE A 54 -11.25 -14.02 -2.23
N SER A 55 -11.26 -14.19 -3.55
CA SER A 55 -11.82 -15.39 -4.19
C SER A 55 -10.96 -16.63 -3.92
N ASN A 56 -9.65 -16.49 -3.99
CA ASN A 56 -8.70 -17.60 -3.82
C ASN A 56 -8.26 -17.79 -2.36
N SER A 57 -8.64 -16.87 -1.47
CA SER A 57 -8.14 -16.80 -0.07
C SER A 57 -6.60 -16.81 0.03
N GLU A 58 -5.93 -16.33 -1.01
CA GLU A 58 -4.47 -16.31 -1.12
C GLU A 58 -4.01 -14.92 -1.56
N TYR A 59 -2.87 -14.47 -1.03
CA TYR A 59 -2.29 -13.18 -1.36
C TYR A 59 -0.80 -13.34 -1.66
N PRO A 60 -0.22 -12.46 -2.50
CA PRO A 60 1.19 -12.52 -2.87
C PRO A 60 2.11 -12.63 -1.63
N PRO A 61 3.05 -13.59 -1.60
CA PRO A 61 3.96 -13.75 -0.47
C PRO A 61 4.74 -12.49 -0.11
N CYS A 62 5.04 -11.64 -1.10
CA CYS A 62 5.73 -10.37 -0.88
C CYS A 62 4.93 -9.39 0.00
N PHE A 63 3.60 -9.49 0.03
CA PHE A 63 2.76 -8.66 0.90
C PHE A 63 2.82 -9.08 2.38
N LYS A 64 3.38 -10.26 2.69
CA LYS A 64 3.66 -10.70 4.07
C LYS A 64 4.95 -10.11 4.63
N ILE A 65 5.79 -9.51 3.78
CA ILE A 65 7.14 -9.07 4.14
C ILE A 65 7.09 -7.62 4.65
N ASN A 66 7.40 -7.42 5.93
CA ASN A 66 7.61 -6.09 6.49
C ASN A 66 9.07 -5.64 6.32
N LYS A 67 9.27 -4.45 5.76
CA LYS A 67 10.59 -3.82 5.62
C LYS A 67 10.93 -2.98 6.85
N VAL A 68 11.95 -3.38 7.61
CA VAL A 68 12.46 -2.63 8.76
C VAL A 68 13.70 -1.84 8.34
N ILE A 69 13.65 -0.52 8.45
CA ILE A 69 14.77 0.37 8.14
C ILE A 69 15.06 1.23 9.36
N ALA A 70 16.31 1.25 9.81
CA ALA A 70 16.75 2.16 10.86
C ALA A 70 16.74 3.60 10.33
N VAL A 71 15.94 4.48 10.94
CA VAL A 71 15.88 5.91 10.61
C VAL A 71 16.58 6.69 11.72
N LEU A 72 17.70 7.33 11.40
CA LEU A 72 18.38 8.24 12.32
C LEU A 72 17.53 9.49 12.56
N LYS A 73 17.08 9.70 13.79
CA LYS A 73 16.32 10.89 14.17
C LYS A 73 17.28 11.96 14.69
N ASN A 74 17.30 13.15 14.06
CA ASN A 74 18.09 14.31 14.50
C ASN A 74 17.57 14.95 15.81
N LYS A 75 17.53 14.18 16.91
CA LYS A 75 17.18 14.69 18.25
C LYS A 75 18.33 14.47 19.23
N GLY A 76 19.52 14.92 18.84
CA GLY A 76 20.73 14.86 19.65
C GLY A 76 21.78 15.82 19.14
N SER A 77 21.43 17.11 18.96
CA SER A 77 22.46 18.14 18.94
C SER A 77 23.00 18.24 20.37
N ILE A 78 24.10 17.57 20.65
CA ILE A 78 25.00 18.03 21.70
C ILE A 78 25.73 19.24 21.10
N ASN A 79 25.30 20.45 21.44
CA ASN A 79 26.07 21.64 21.11
C ASN A 79 27.45 21.46 21.75
N SER A 80 28.48 21.35 20.92
CA SER A 80 29.90 21.39 21.32
C SER A 80 30.38 22.83 21.38
#